data_AF-A0A917C9J5-F1
#
_entry.id   AF-A0A917C9J5-F1
#
_cell.length_a   1.000
_cell.length_b   1.000
_cell.length_c   1.000
_cell.angle_alpha   90.00
_cell.angle_beta   90.00
_cell.angle_gamma   90.00
#
_symmetry.space_group_name_H-M   'P 1'
#
loop_
_entity.id
_entity.type
_entity.pdbx_description
1 polymer ?
#
loop_
_entity_poly.entity_id
_entity_poly.type
_entity_poly.pdbx_seq_one_letter_code
_entity_poly.pdbx_strand_id
1 'polypeptide(L)' 'MNNKKKENQNMNKWISIICLILIPLSAGIGILFDINPDPIQTLLMTLGFLSISWINWSKYKEKSKL' A
#
# COMPACT_ATOMS: atom_id res chain seq x y z
N MET A 1 -23.98 15.71 11.36
CA MET A 1 -22.55 15.34 11.57
C MET A 1 -22.24 13.97 10.93
N ASN A 2 -22.40 13.81 9.61
CA ASN A 2 -22.28 12.48 8.93
C ASN A 2 -21.33 12.43 7.73
N ASN A 3 -20.78 13.56 7.26
CA ASN A 3 -19.95 13.59 6.05
C ASN A 3 -18.49 13.20 6.28
N LYS A 4 -17.96 13.34 7.51
CA LYS A 4 -16.55 13.02 7.83
C LYS A 4 -16.20 11.52 7.77
N LYS A 5 -17.18 10.61 7.95
CA LYS A 5 -16.91 9.16 8.02
C LYS A 5 -16.77 8.52 6.63
N LYS A 6 -17.47 9.05 5.61
CA LYS A 6 -17.47 8.53 4.22
C LYS A 6 -16.22 8.93 3.43
N GLU A 7 -15.69 10.12 3.71
CA GLU A 7 -14.47 10.65 3.10
C GLU A 7 -13.23 9.78 3.42
N ASN A 8 -13.14 9.29 4.66
CA ASN A 8 -12.02 8.46 5.13
C ASN A 8 -11.97 7.08 4.45
N GLN A 9 -13.12 6.51 4.08
CA GLN A 9 -13.20 5.23 3.39
C GLN A 9 -12.67 5.31 1.95
N ASN A 10 -13.02 6.36 1.22
CA ASN A 10 -12.52 6.57 -0.14
C ASN A 10 -11.02 6.89 -0.12
N MET A 11 -10.57 7.71 0.84
CA MET A 11 -9.16 8.05 1.01
C MET A 11 -8.30 6.82 1.30
N ASN A 12 -8.72 5.94 2.22
CA ASN A 12 -7.98 4.70 2.49
C ASN A 12 -7.94 3.77 1.28
N LYS A 13 -9.00 3.73 0.48
CA LYS A 13 -9.04 2.94 -0.76
C LYS A 13 -8.04 3.46 -1.79
N TRP A 14 -7.98 4.78 -1.97
CA TRP A 14 -6.98 5.43 -2.83
C TRP A 14 -5.55 5.21 -2.34
N ILE A 15 -5.30 5.29 -1.03
CA ILE A 15 -3.98 5.00 -0.44
C ILE A 15 -3.56 3.55 -0.71
N SER A 16 -4.48 2.58 -0.58
CA SER A 16 -4.18 1.18 -0.94
C SER A 16 -3.85 1.01 -2.43
N ILE A 17 -4.58 1.67 -3.33
CA ILE A 17 -4.32 1.61 -4.78
C ILE A 17 -2.95 2.22 -5.10
N ILE A 18 -2.63 3.37 -4.51
CA ILE A 18 -1.34 4.05 -4.68
C ILE A 18 -0.21 3.15 -4.15
N CYS A 19 -0.36 2.53 -2.98
CA CYS A 19 0.63 1.59 -2.45
C CYS A 19 0.84 0.38 -3.37
N LEU A 20 -0.25 -0.18 -3.92
CA LEU A 20 -0.18 -1.32 -4.85
C LEU A 20 0.53 -0.97 -6.16
N ILE A 21 0.44 0.28 -6.62
CA ILE A 21 1.10 0.76 -7.84
C ILE A 21 2.57 1.14 -7.57
N LEU A 22 2.88 1.67 -6.38
CA LEU A 22 4.24 2.04 -5.99
C LEU A 22 5.18 0.84 -5.87
N ILE A 23 4.68 -0.33 -5.42
CA ILE A 23 5.48 -1.56 -5.28
C ILE A 23 6.12 -2.00 -6.62
N PRO A 24 5.35 -2.24 -7.71
CA PRO A 24 5.91 -2.63 -8.99
C PRO A 24 6.68 -1.49 -9.66
N LEU A 25 6.32 -0.22 -9.42
CA LEU A 25 7.09 0.92 -9.92
C LEU A 25 8.49 0.98 -9.28
N SER A 26 8.61 0.81 -7.96
CA SER A 26 9.91 0.82 -7.29
C SER A 26 10.75 -0.40 -7.69
N ALA A 27 10.11 -1.56 -7.83
CA ALA A 27 10.79 -2.77 -8.32
C ALA A 27 11.27 -2.59 -9.77
N GLY A 28 10.44 -2.03 -10.64
CA GLY A 28 10.78 -1.75 -12.04
C GLY A 28 11.93 -0.76 -12.17
N ILE A 29 11.93 0.34 -11.41
CA ILE A 29 13.03 1.32 -11.39
C ILE A 29 14.32 0.68 -10.86
N GLY A 30 14.23 -0.14 -9.81
CA GLY A 30 15.38 -0.86 -9.25
C GLY A 30 16.03 -1.82 -10.26
N ILE A 31 15.23 -2.54 -11.04
CA ILE A 31 15.71 -3.44 -12.10
C ILE A 31 16.27 -2.64 -13.30
N LEU A 32 15.60 -1.57 -13.72
CA LEU A 32 15.95 -0.82 -14.93
C LEU A 32 17.25 -0.03 -14.79
N PHE A 33 17.55 0.45 -13.58
CA PHE A 33 18.75 1.24 -13.29
C PHE A 33 19.83 0.45 -12.56
N ASP A 34 19.65 -0.85 -12.31
CA ASP A 34 20.57 -1.70 -11.55
C ASP A 34 20.99 -1.09 -10.20
N ILE A 35 20.07 -0.32 -9.59
CA ILE A 35 20.35 0.53 -8.40
C ILE A 35 20.48 -0.32 -7.12
N ASN A 36 19.94 -1.54 -7.12
CA ASN A 36 20.03 -2.45 -5.98
C ASN A 36 20.54 -3.83 -6.46
N PRO A 37 21.84 -4.14 -6.25
CA PRO A 37 22.32 -5.51 -6.44
C PRO A 37 21.76 -6.49 -5.40
N ASP A 38 21.08 -5.98 -4.35
CA ASP A 38 20.61 -6.78 -3.22
C ASP A 38 19.08 -6.99 -3.24
N PRO A 39 18.58 -8.06 -3.90
CA PRO A 39 17.15 -8.34 -4.04
C PRO A 39 16.43 -8.56 -2.70
N ILE A 40 17.18 -8.85 -1.62
CA ILE A 40 16.64 -9.03 -0.27
C ILE A 40 16.06 -7.73 0.27
N GLN A 41 16.70 -6.58 0.00
CA GLN A 41 16.22 -5.28 0.47
C GLN A 41 14.90 -4.89 -0.21
N THR A 42 14.79 -5.11 -1.52
CA THR A 42 13.53 -4.88 -2.28
C THR A 42 12.42 -5.80 -1.80
N LEU A 43 12.74 -7.06 -1.48
CA LEU A 43 11.79 -8.03 -0.95
C LEU A 43 11.26 -7.61 0.43
N LEU A 44 12.15 -7.18 1.33
CA LEU A 44 11.77 -6.66 2.65
C LEU A 44 10.91 -5.40 2.56
N MET A 45 11.25 -4.47 1.68
CA MET A 45 10.47 -3.25 1.46
C MET A 45 9.07 -3.58 0.94
N THR A 46 8.98 -4.50 -0.04
CA THR A 46 7.71 -4.97 -0.61
C THR A 46 6.84 -5.67 0.43
N LEU A 47 7.42 -6.55 1.26
CA LEU A 47 6.73 -7.21 2.38
C LEU A 47 6.21 -6.21 3.41
N GLY A 48 6.99 -5.16 3.71
CA GLY A 48 6.57 -4.06 4.58
C GLY A 48 5.34 -3.33 4.03
N PHE A 49 5.37 -2.94 2.76
CA PHE A 49 4.25 -2.26 2.10
C PHE A 49 2.99 -3.15 1.99
N LEU A 50 3.15 -4.44 1.71
CA LEU A 50 2.07 -5.42 1.70
C LEU A 50 1.43 -5.56 3.08
N SER A 51 2.23 -5.64 4.13
CA SER A 51 1.75 -5.77 5.51
C SER A 51 0.97 -4.53 5.96
N ILE A 52 1.48 -3.33 5.67
CA ILE A 52 0.79 -2.07 5.97
C ILE A 52 -0.52 -1.97 5.18
N SER A 53 -0.50 -2.33 3.89
CA SER A 53 -1.68 -2.34 3.04
C SER A 53 -2.74 -3.32 3.56
N TRP A 54 -2.33 -4.49 4.03
CA TRP A 54 -3.22 -5.50 4.60
C TRP A 54 -3.87 -5.04 5.91
N ILE A 55 -3.09 -4.44 6.82
CA ILE A 55 -3.59 -3.88 8.08
C ILE A 55 -4.61 -2.78 7.81
N ASN A 56 -4.31 -1.86 6.89
CA ASN A 56 -5.24 -0.79 6.51
C ASN A 56 -6.51 -1.34 5.87
N TRP A 57 -6.40 -2.35 5.01
CA TRP A 57 -7.55 -3.01 4.38
C TRP A 57 -8.43 -3.73 5.41
N SER A 58 -7.82 -4.44 6.37
CA SER A 58 -8.54 -5.10 7.45
C SER A 58 -9.33 -4.10 8.29
N LYS A 59 -8.68 -3.01 8.74
CA LYS A 59 -9.33 -1.92 9.49
C LYS A 59 -10.45 -1.24 8.69
N TYR A 60 -10.30 -1.09 7.38
CA TYR A 60 -11.34 -0.57 6.50
C TYR A 60 -12.57 -1.49 6.48
N LYS A 61 -12.37 -2.80 6.32
CA LYS A 61 -13.44 -3.80 6.26
C LYS A 61 -14.20 -3.91 7.59
N GLU A 62 -13.47 -3.82 8.70
CA GLU A 62 -14.05 -3.82 10.04
C GLU A 62 -14.93 -2.59 10.29
N LYS A 63 -14.49 -1.40 9.85
CA LYS A 63 -15.27 -0.16 9.93
C LYS A 63 -16.45 -0.09 8.96
N SER A 64 -16.48 -0.88 7.89
CA SER A 64 -17.61 -0.90 6.94
C SER A 64 -18.73 -1.87 7.35
N LYS A 65 -18.50 -2.73 8.35
CA LYS A 65 -19.52 -3.63 8.92
C LYS A 65 -20.32 -2.99 10.08
N LEU A 66 -19.98 -1.75 10.48
CA LEU A 66 -20.59 -0.95 11.55
C LEU A 66 -21.24 0.33 11.00
#